data_AF-A0A964YP89-F1
#
_entry.id   AF-A0A964YP89-F1
#
_cell.length_a   1.000
_cell.length_b   1.000
_cell.length_c   1.000
_cell.angle_alpha   90.00
_cell.angle_beta   90.00
_cell.angle_gamma   90.00
#
_symmetry.space_group_name_H-M   'P 1'
#
loop_
_entity.id
_entity.type
_entity.pdbx_description
1 polymer ?
#
loop_
_entity_poly.entity_id
_entity_poly.type
_entity_poly.pdbx_seq_one_letter_code
_entity_poly.pdbx_strand_id
1 'polypeptide(L)'
;MLRAQGNLQFNQIVTVNTTSLTVPAGKVWKVESYLQSQVAFDVNYSAGCINANYHRPLVINNNNYYFFGNMATANSGANYVTTGNTLPVWLKAGDQIRTVCSSDFASVIEFNVVP
;
A
#
# COMPACT_ATOMS: atom_id res chain seq x y z
N MET A 1 -11.61 3.82 30.22
CA MET A 1 -11.75 2.37 29.98
C MET A 1 -11.90 2.18 28.48
N LEU A 2 -10.87 1.71 27.77
CA LEU A 2 -10.98 1.37 26.35
C LEU A 2 -11.67 0.00 26.27
N ARG A 3 -12.95 -0.05 25.88
CA ARG A 3 -13.59 -1.34 25.53
C ARG A 3 -12.93 -1.81 24.22
N ALA A 4 -12.57 -3.09 24.10
CA ALA A 4 -12.24 -3.66 22.80
C ALA A 4 -13.50 -3.54 21.92
N GLN A 5 -13.46 -2.68 20.91
CA GLN A 5 -14.63 -2.28 20.13
C GLN A 5 -14.83 -3.24 18.96
N GLY A 6 -15.64 -4.26 19.18
CA GLY A 6 -16.32 -5.01 18.14
C GLY A 6 -15.54 -6.11 17.42
N ASN A 7 -16.29 -7.05 16.83
CA ASN A 7 -15.77 -8.09 15.95
C ASN A 7 -15.62 -7.55 14.53
N LEU A 8 -14.59 -8.04 13.83
CA LEU A 8 -14.42 -7.78 12.40
C LEU A 8 -15.14 -8.86 11.60
N GLN A 9 -16.15 -8.45 10.85
CA GLN A 9 -16.83 -9.32 9.89
C GLN A 9 -16.36 -8.96 8.48
N PHE A 10 -15.85 -9.95 7.73
CA PHE A 10 -15.50 -9.76 6.33
C PHE A 10 -16.67 -9.09 5.58
N ASN A 11 -16.38 -8.04 4.83
CA ASN A 11 -17.34 -7.40 3.95
C ASN A 11 -17.04 -7.76 2.49
N GLN A 12 -15.87 -7.35 2.01
CA GLN A 12 -15.48 -7.51 0.60
C GLN A 12 -13.97 -7.33 0.40
N ILE A 13 -13.52 -7.63 -0.82
CA ILE A 13 -12.21 -7.22 -1.32
C ILE A 13 -12.37 -5.90 -2.09
N VAL A 14 -11.46 -4.96 -1.85
CA VAL A 14 -11.41 -3.66 -2.52
C VAL A 14 -10.10 -3.56 -3.29
N THR A 15 -10.20 -3.23 -4.58
CA THR A 15 -9.04 -2.90 -5.42
C THR A 15 -8.83 -1.39 -5.39
N VAL A 16 -7.71 -0.96 -4.81
CA VAL A 16 -7.32 0.45 -4.80
C VAL A 16 -6.52 0.75 -6.06
N ASN A 17 -6.89 1.83 -6.76
CA ASN A 17 -6.18 2.36 -7.92
C ASN A 17 -5.84 3.85 -7.70
N THR A 18 -5.66 4.62 -8.76
CA THR A 18 -5.29 6.05 -8.69
C THR A 18 -6.37 6.95 -8.08
N THR A 19 -7.61 6.48 -8.04
CA THR A 19 -8.72 7.19 -7.39
C THR A 19 -8.54 7.13 -5.88
N SER A 20 -8.56 8.29 -5.22
CA SER A 20 -8.49 8.37 -3.76
C SER A 20 -9.75 7.78 -3.13
N LEU A 21 -9.60 6.62 -2.51
CA LEU A 21 -10.67 5.98 -1.74
C LEU A 21 -10.53 6.35 -0.27
N THR A 22 -11.65 6.47 0.43
CA THR A 22 -11.70 6.74 1.87
C THR A 22 -12.31 5.54 2.57
N VAL A 23 -11.71 5.08 3.66
CA VAL A 23 -12.29 4.02 4.50
C VAL A 23 -13.62 4.51 5.07
N PRO A 24 -14.76 3.85 4.77
CA PRO A 24 -16.06 4.34 5.22
C PRO A 24 -16.23 4.27 6.75
N ALA A 25 -17.16 5.06 7.29
CA ALA A 25 -17.54 4.97 8.69
C ALA A 25 -18.05 3.56 9.04
N GLY A 26 -17.66 3.04 10.21
CA GLY A 26 -17.99 1.68 10.65
C GLY A 26 -17.23 0.56 9.92
N LYS A 27 -16.21 0.91 9.12
CA LYS A 27 -15.34 -0.05 8.44
C LYS A 27 -13.89 0.08 8.91
N VAL A 28 -13.14 -0.99 8.69
CA VAL A 28 -11.67 -1.02 8.77
C VAL A 28 -11.15 -1.78 7.57
N TRP A 29 -10.03 -1.33 7.02
CA TRP A 29 -9.39 -1.92 5.86
C TRP A 29 -8.06 -2.55 6.25
N LYS A 30 -7.78 -3.74 5.75
CA LYS A 30 -6.47 -4.40 5.84
C LYS A 30 -5.87 -4.44 4.44
N VAL A 31 -4.81 -3.66 4.22
CA VAL A 31 -4.05 -3.67 2.97
C VAL A 31 -3.14 -4.89 2.99
N GLU A 32 -3.39 -5.85 2.09
CA GLU A 32 -2.64 -7.11 2.01
C GLU A 32 -1.45 -7.00 1.09
N SER A 33 -1.62 -6.30 -0.04
CA SER A 33 -0.60 -6.21 -1.06
C SER A 33 -0.64 -4.89 -1.81
N TYR A 34 0.52 -4.46 -2.29
CA TYR A 34 0.66 -3.39 -3.26
C TYR A 34 1.50 -3.93 -4.42
N LEU A 35 0.92 -3.94 -5.61
CA LEU A 35 1.53 -4.49 -6.81
C LEU A 35 1.83 -3.36 -7.79
N GLN A 36 3.07 -3.37 -8.25
CA GLN A 36 3.56 -2.44 -9.25
C GLN A 36 3.71 -3.16 -10.59
N SER A 37 3.09 -2.65 -11.64
CA SER A 37 3.27 -3.21 -12.98
C SER A 37 4.63 -2.80 -13.56
N GLN A 38 5.32 -3.74 -14.22
CA GLN A 38 6.57 -3.53 -14.99
C GLN A 38 7.80 -3.09 -14.20
N VAL A 39 7.74 -3.01 -12.86
CA VAL A 39 8.93 -2.70 -12.06
C VAL A 39 9.82 -3.95 -11.98
N ALA A 40 10.84 -4.00 -12.84
CA ALA A 40 11.99 -4.88 -12.66
C ALA A 40 12.83 -4.39 -11.46
N PHE A 41 13.76 -5.20 -10.95
CA PHE A 41 14.66 -4.84 -9.84
C PHE A 41 15.46 -3.55 -10.16
N ASP A 42 14.94 -2.39 -9.77
CA ASP A 42 15.49 -1.06 -10.03
C ASP A 42 15.80 -0.37 -8.68
N VAL A 43 16.87 0.42 -8.66
CA VAL A 43 17.38 1.15 -7.49
C VAL A 43 16.68 2.46 -7.20
N ASN A 44 15.81 2.91 -8.11
CA ASN A 44 15.26 4.24 -8.07
C ASN A 44 13.80 4.25 -7.59
N TYR A 45 13.45 5.33 -6.88
CA TYR A 45 12.10 5.63 -6.46
C TYR A 45 11.56 6.83 -7.22
N SER A 46 10.26 6.83 -7.48
CA SER A 46 9.55 8.01 -7.96
C SER A 46 8.26 8.21 -7.17
N ALA A 47 7.88 9.47 -6.95
CA ALA A 47 6.57 9.82 -6.42
C ALA A 47 5.49 9.89 -7.53
N GLY A 48 5.78 9.35 -8.72
CA GLY A 48 5.02 9.57 -9.96
C GLY A 48 5.11 8.38 -10.92
N CYS A 49 4.60 8.56 -12.14
CA CYS A 49 4.59 7.54 -13.20
C CYS A 49 5.55 7.86 -14.34
N ILE A 50 6.66 8.54 -14.02
CA ILE A 50 7.57 9.08 -15.04
C ILE A 50 8.39 7.95 -15.68
N ASN A 51 8.77 6.95 -14.89
CA ASN A 51 9.49 5.78 -15.36
C ASN A 51 8.84 4.50 -14.81
N ALA A 52 8.46 3.59 -15.71
CA ALA A 52 7.80 2.34 -15.36
C ALA A 52 8.70 1.42 -14.51
N ASN A 53 10.02 1.58 -14.59
CA ASN A 53 11.00 0.77 -13.86
C ASN A 53 11.20 1.25 -12.41
N TYR A 54 10.78 2.46 -12.04
CA TYR A 54 11.05 2.95 -10.69
C TYR A 54 10.02 2.42 -9.69
N HIS A 55 10.47 2.15 -8.47
CA HIS A 55 9.57 1.85 -7.35
C HIS A 55 8.72 3.09 -7.01
N ARG A 56 7.46 2.86 -6.66
CA ARG A 56 6.42 3.88 -6.51
C ARG A 56 5.75 3.69 -5.15
N PRO A 57 5.22 4.75 -4.54
CA PRO A 57 4.60 4.62 -3.24
C PRO A 57 3.14 4.22 -3.37
N LEU A 58 2.63 3.56 -2.34
CA LEU A 58 1.22 3.66 -2.00
C LEU A 58 1.03 4.96 -1.22
N VAL A 59 0.04 5.76 -1.59
CA VAL A 59 -0.24 7.02 -0.90
C VAL A 59 -1.33 6.78 0.12
N ILE A 60 -1.02 7.01 1.40
CA ILE A 60 -1.98 6.91 2.50
C ILE A 60 -2.00 8.25 3.24
N ASN A 61 -3.16 8.90 3.34
CA ASN A 61 -3.32 10.21 3.98
C ASN A 61 -2.31 11.26 3.49
N ASN A 62 -2.10 11.31 2.16
CA ASN A 62 -1.11 12.16 1.47
C ASN A 62 0.38 11.89 1.81
N ASN A 63 0.69 10.81 2.54
CA ASN A 63 2.06 10.38 2.77
C ASN A 63 2.45 9.23 1.83
N ASN A 64 3.70 9.25 1.36
CA ASN A 64 4.24 8.22 0.47
C ASN A 64 4.85 7.07 1.27
N TYR A 65 4.35 5.85 1.06
CA TYR A 65 4.90 4.63 1.65
C TYR A 65 5.51 3.74 0.57
N TYR A 66 6.81 3.48 0.69
CA TYR A 66 7.56 2.62 -0.22
C TYR A 66 7.75 1.24 0.43
N PHE A 67 7.35 0.19 -0.28
CA PHE A 67 7.37 -1.20 0.22
C PHE A 67 8.65 -1.97 -0.14
N PHE A 68 9.50 -1.32 -0.95
CA PHE A 68 10.83 -1.77 -1.28
C PHE A 68 11.79 -0.78 -0.61
N GLY A 69 12.77 -1.29 0.13
CA GLY A 69 13.74 -0.51 0.89
C GLY A 69 15.07 -0.34 0.18
N ASN A 70 15.95 0.45 0.82
CA ASN A 70 17.23 0.88 0.26
C ASN A 70 18.06 -0.27 -0.31
N MET A 71 18.66 -0.01 -1.46
CA MET A 71 19.52 -0.95 -2.13
C MET A 71 20.99 -0.73 -1.80
N ALA A 72 21.70 -1.78 -1.40
CA ALA A 72 23.15 -1.75 -1.39
C ALA A 72 23.65 -2.10 -2.80
N THR A 73 24.47 -1.24 -3.39
CA THR A 73 25.18 -1.52 -4.64
C THR A 73 26.47 -2.26 -4.30
N ALA A 74 26.62 -3.50 -4.76
CA ALA A 74 27.92 -4.16 -4.74
C ALA A 74 28.73 -3.77 -5.98
N ASN A 75 30.05 -3.76 -5.84
CA ASN A 75 31.00 -3.40 -6.90
C ASN A 75 30.93 -4.29 -8.16
N SER A 76 30.10 -5.34 -8.15
CA SER A 76 29.89 -6.31 -9.24
C SER A 76 28.60 -6.07 -10.05
N GLY A 77 27.90 -4.94 -9.87
CA GLY A 77 26.63 -4.66 -10.57
C GLY A 77 25.44 -5.43 -10.00
N ALA A 78 25.62 -6.13 -8.88
CA ALA A 78 24.54 -6.77 -8.13
C ALA A 78 23.80 -5.71 -7.27
N ASN A 79 22.49 -5.73 -7.42
CA ASN A 79 21.53 -4.81 -6.85
C ASN A 79 20.77 -5.52 -5.72
N TYR A 80 21.04 -5.19 -4.46
CA TYR A 80 20.39 -5.85 -3.31
C TYR A 80 19.24 -4.99 -2.78
N VAL A 81 17.99 -5.32 -3.09
CA VAL A 81 16.81 -4.67 -2.48
C VAL A 81 16.58 -5.27 -1.08
N THR A 82 16.49 -4.43 -0.05
CA THR A 82 15.89 -4.88 1.21
C THR A 82 14.38 -4.71 1.09
N THR A 83 13.59 -5.77 1.24
CA THR A 83 12.14 -5.63 1.33
C THR A 83 11.79 -5.17 2.75
N GLY A 84 11.20 -3.98 2.87
CA GLY A 84 10.61 -3.56 4.14
C GLY A 84 9.36 -4.39 4.39
N ASN A 85 9.27 -5.08 5.53
CA ASN A 85 8.04 -5.78 5.92
C ASN A 85 7.00 -4.75 6.38
N THR A 86 6.41 -4.07 5.41
CA THR A 86 5.47 -2.96 5.61
C THR A 86 4.02 -3.41 5.43
N LEU A 87 3.78 -4.69 5.13
CA LEU A 87 2.45 -5.26 4.94
C LEU A 87 2.22 -6.45 5.89
N PRO A 88 1.02 -6.63 6.42
CA PRO A 88 -0.18 -5.84 6.14
C PRO A 88 -0.19 -4.47 6.84
N VAL A 89 -0.92 -3.50 6.26
CA VAL A 89 -1.24 -2.21 6.91
C VAL A 89 -2.73 -2.16 7.25
N TRP A 90 -3.08 -1.63 8.41
CA TRP A 90 -4.47 -1.42 8.81
C TRP A 90 -4.83 0.06 8.71
N LEU A 91 -5.94 0.35 8.03
CA LEU A 91 -6.50 1.69 7.86
C LEU A 91 -7.84 1.78 8.56
N LYS A 92 -8.02 2.84 9.36
CA LYS A 92 -9.27 3.12 10.10
C LYS A 92 -10.19 4.01 9.28
N ALA A 93 -11.47 4.08 9.69
CA ALA A 93 -12.44 5.00 9.11
C ALA A 93 -11.88 6.42 8.96
N GLY A 94 -12.05 7.01 7.78
CA GLY A 94 -11.54 8.34 7.42
C GLY A 94 -10.13 8.35 6.80
N ASP A 95 -9.34 7.27 6.91
CA ASP A 95 -8.07 7.19 6.19
C ASP A 95 -8.33 7.13 4.68
N GLN A 96 -7.45 7.77 3.92
CA GLN A 96 -7.48 7.82 2.46
C GLN A 96 -6.33 7.03 1.87
N ILE A 97 -6.59 6.30 0.78
CA ILE A 97 -5.60 5.48 0.09
C ILE A 97 -5.76 5.59 -1.43
N ARG A 98 -4.64 5.65 -2.15
CA ARG A 98 -4.57 5.52 -3.61
C ARG A 98 -3.21 5.04 -4.08
N THR A 99 -3.17 4.46 -5.27
CA THR A 99 -1.92 4.30 -6.03
C THR A 99 -1.57 5.61 -6.74
N VAL A 100 -0.33 5.70 -7.21
CA VAL A 100 0.12 6.84 -8.03
C VAL A 100 -0.10 6.57 -9.52
N CYS A 101 0.03 5.33 -9.96
CA CYS A 101 -0.05 4.94 -11.36
C CYS A 101 -1.24 4.04 -11.65
N SER A 102 -1.85 4.27 -12.82
CA SER A 102 -3.04 3.55 -13.27
C SER A 102 -2.80 2.07 -13.52
N SER A 103 -1.55 1.67 -13.75
CA SER A 103 -1.11 0.29 -13.91
C SER A 103 -0.82 -0.43 -12.59
N ASP A 104 -0.79 0.30 -11.46
CA ASP A 104 -0.59 -0.26 -10.13
C ASP A 104 -1.93 -0.48 -9.43
N PHE A 105 -1.95 -1.44 -8.52
CA PHE A 105 -3.08 -1.61 -7.61
C PHE A 105 -2.65 -2.09 -6.23
N ALA A 106 -3.48 -1.81 -5.22
CA ALA A 106 -3.37 -2.47 -3.92
C ALA A 106 -4.60 -3.33 -3.66
N SER A 107 -4.39 -4.51 -3.09
CA SER A 107 -5.46 -5.42 -2.67
C SER A 107 -5.75 -5.20 -1.19
N VAL A 108 -7.03 -4.95 -0.88
CA VAL A 108 -7.49 -4.60 0.45
C VAL A 108 -8.65 -5.50 0.85
N ILE A 109 -8.65 -5.97 2.09
CA ILE A 109 -9.80 -6.63 2.70
C ILE A 109 -10.55 -5.59 3.54
N GLU A 110 -11.82 -5.35 3.23
CA GLU A 110 -12.69 -4.50 4.02
C GLU A 110 -13.48 -5.34 5.04
N PHE A 111 -13.54 -4.84 6.27
CA PHE A 111 -14.33 -5.43 7.34
C PHE A 111 -15.38 -4.44 7.86
N ASN A 112 -16.52 -4.98 8.27
CA ASN A 112 -17.45 -4.30 9.17
C ASN A 112 -16.91 -4.33 10.60
N VAL A 113 -17.03 -3.22 11.31
CA VAL A 113 -16.84 -3.18 12.77
C VAL A 113 -18.21 -3.38 13.41
N VAL A 114 -18.44 -4.57 13.98
CA VAL A 114 -19.70 -4.94 14.63
C VAL A 114 -19.53 -4.85 16.15
N PRO A 115 -20.31 -4.04 16.89
CA PRO A 115 -20.15 -3.85 18.33
C PRO A 115 -20.10 -5.12 19.18
#